data_AF-A0A2D4FQZ7-F1
#
_entry.id   AF-A0A2D4FQZ7-F1
#
_cell.length_a   1.000
_cell.length_b   1.000
_cell.length_c   1.000
_cell.angle_alpha   90.00
_cell.angle_beta   90.00
_cell.angle_gamma   90.00
#
_symmetry.space_group_name_H-M   'P 1'
#
loop_
_entity.id
_entity.type
_entity.pdbx_description
1 polymer ?
#
loop_
_entity_poly.entity_id
_entity_poly.type
_entity_poly.pdbx_seq_one_letter_code
_entity_poly.pdbx_strand_id
1 'polypeptide(L)'
;AALCALRRRYPQIYTSSVKLQLDISSINITAKDFVVAMQKTIPASQRAVTSPGQALSTISKPLLENVLQRIMEVVQNVFPHAELAQKGENKSDFANHVSEPDLFY
;
A
#
# COMPACT_ATOMS: atom_id res chain seq x y z
N ALA A 1 0.67 8.90 7.77
CA ALA A 1 1.23 8.21 8.96
C ALA A 1 0.97 8.98 10.26
N ALA A 2 1.38 10.25 10.39
CA ALA A 2 1.21 11.03 11.63
C ALA A 2 -0.21 11.02 12.22
N LEU A 3 -1.25 11.30 11.41
CA LEU A 3 -2.64 11.22 11.88
C LEU A 3 -3.09 9.80 12.28
N CYS A 4 -2.54 8.76 11.63
CA CYS A 4 -2.81 7.38 12.01
C CYS A 4 -2.17 7.06 13.37
N ALA A 5 -0.93 7.51 13.60
CA ALA A 5 -0.26 7.37 14.89
C ALA A 5 -0.98 8.13 16.01
N LEU A 6 -1.45 9.36 15.73
CA LEU A 6 -2.25 10.16 16.66
C LEU A 6 -3.55 9.44 17.03
N ARG A 7 -4.31 8.99 16.03
CA ARG A 7 -5.57 8.28 16.26
C ARG A 7 -5.39 6.98 17.03
N ARG A 8 -4.28 6.26 16.80
CA ARG A 8 -3.92 5.04 17.54
C ARG A 8 -3.53 5.33 18.99
N ARG A 9 -2.78 6.41 19.25
CA ARG A 9 -2.32 6.75 20.61
C ARG A 9 -3.42 7.37 21.46
N TYR A 10 -4.27 8.19 20.86
CA TYR A 10 -5.29 8.97 21.56
C TYR A 10 -6.67 8.86 20.87
N PRO A 11 -7.30 7.67 20.84
CA PRO A 11 -8.61 7.49 20.21
C PRO A 11 -9.70 8.36 20.85
N GLN A 12 -9.56 8.71 22.13
CA GLN A 12 -10.52 9.51 22.89
C GLN A 12 -10.76 10.93 22.35
N ILE A 13 -9.85 11.48 21.53
CA ILE A 13 -10.05 12.80 20.89
C ILE A 13 -11.19 12.81 19.87
N TYR A 14 -11.66 11.62 19.46
CA TYR A 14 -12.78 11.47 18.52
C TYR A 14 -14.11 11.13 19.21
N THR A 15 -14.08 10.80 20.51
CA THR A 15 -15.28 10.39 21.26
C THR A 15 -15.70 11.42 22.31
N SER A 16 -14.78 12.27 22.76
CA SER A 16 -15.01 13.29 23.78
C SER A 16 -15.11 14.69 23.16
N SER A 17 -16.08 15.49 23.64
CA SER A 17 -16.20 16.91 23.27
C SER A 17 -15.39 17.86 24.16
N VAL A 18 -14.80 17.36 25.25
CA VAL A 18 -13.94 18.19 26.12
C VAL A 18 -12.50 18.27 25.59
N LYS A 19 -11.84 19.40 25.81
CA LYS A 19 -10.45 19.62 25.40
C LYS A 19 -9.49 18.81 26.28
N LEU A 20 -8.82 17.83 25.69
CA LEU A 20 -7.85 16.97 26.36
C LEU A 20 -6.42 17.48 26.17
N GLN A 21 -5.59 17.39 27.21
CA GLN A 21 -4.16 17.65 27.12
C GLN A 21 -3.45 16.41 26.55
N LEU A 22 -2.61 16.59 25.53
CA LEU A 22 -1.85 15.52 24.90
C LEU A 22 -0.37 15.65 25.24
N ASP A 23 0.28 14.53 25.56
CA ASP A 23 1.74 14.47 25.56
C ASP A 23 2.23 14.10 24.15
N ILE A 24 2.92 15.06 23.52
CA ILE A 24 3.45 14.93 22.16
C ILE A 24 4.54 13.87 22.10
N SER A 25 5.34 13.73 23.16
CA SER A 25 6.48 12.79 23.23
C SER A 25 6.04 11.33 23.18
N SER A 26 4.79 11.05 23.56
CA SER A 26 4.20 9.71 23.48
C SER A 26 3.80 9.29 22.07
N ILE A 27 3.73 10.21 21.11
CA ILE A 27 3.25 9.95 19.74
C ILE A 27 4.41 9.46 18.88
N ASN A 28 4.64 8.15 18.93
CA ASN A 28 5.67 7.49 18.11
C ASN A 28 5.06 6.96 16.82
N ILE A 29 5.60 7.41 15.69
CA ILE A 29 5.22 6.93 14.35
C ILE A 29 5.94 5.61 14.09
N THR A 30 5.16 4.58 13.76
CA THR A 30 5.66 3.22 13.49
C THR A 30 5.38 2.81 12.05
N ALA A 31 6.01 1.74 11.57
CA ALA A 31 5.77 1.19 10.23
C ALA A 31 4.28 0.89 9.97
N LYS A 32 3.54 0.42 10.99
CA LYS A 32 2.09 0.16 10.89
C LYS A 32 1.31 1.42 10.49
N ASP A 33 1.71 2.59 10.98
CA ASP A 33 1.03 3.85 10.66
C ASP A 33 1.28 4.31 9.22
N PHE A 34 2.41 3.90 8.62
CA PHE A 34 2.67 4.10 7.20
C PHE A 34 1.84 3.16 6.34
N VAL A 35 1.77 1.88 6.70
CA VAL A 35 0.94 0.89 5.98
C VAL A 35 -0.53 1.33 5.97
N VAL A 36 -1.09 1.68 7.13
CA VAL A 36 -2.48 2.16 7.24
C VAL A 36 -2.69 3.46 6.45
N ALA A 37 -1.70 4.36 6.44
CA ALA A 37 -1.80 5.58 5.66
C ALA A 37 -1.78 5.31 4.14
N MET A 38 -0.89 4.44 3.66
CA MET A 38 -0.80 4.05 2.25
C MET A 38 -2.10 3.42 1.76
N GLN A 39 -2.74 2.58 2.57
CA GLN A 39 -4.05 1.98 2.25
C GLN A 39 -5.17 3.03 2.11
N LYS A 40 -5.08 4.16 2.83
CA LYS A 40 -6.08 5.24 2.78
C LYS A 40 -5.80 6.26 1.68
N THR A 41 -4.60 6.28 1.11
CA THR A 41 -4.20 7.25 0.09
C THR A 41 -4.25 6.64 -1.30
N ILE A 42 -5.02 7.25 -2.20
CA ILE A 42 -5.03 6.88 -3.62
C ILE A 42 -4.21 7.90 -4.44
N PRO A 43 -3.28 7.47 -5.32
CA PRO A 43 -2.54 8.34 -6.23
C PRO A 43 -3.46 9.17 -7.14
N ALA A 44 -3.06 10.41 -7.47
CA ALA A 44 -3.90 11.30 -8.29
C ALA A 44 -4.20 10.73 -9.69
N SER A 45 -3.23 10.07 -10.34
CA SER A 45 -3.43 9.40 -11.63
C SER A 45 -4.50 8.29 -11.55
N GLN A 46 -4.48 7.51 -10.48
CA GLN A 46 -5.46 6.44 -10.23
C GLN A 46 -6.85 6.99 -9.81
N ARG A 47 -6.95 8.27 -9.42
CA ARG A 47 -8.25 8.94 -9.22
C ARG A 47 -8.91 9.33 -10.54
N ALA A 48 -8.10 9.70 -11.53
CA ALA A 48 -8.60 10.15 -12.84
C ALA A 48 -9.07 8.99 -13.71
N VAL A 49 -8.38 7.84 -13.66
CA VAL A 49 -8.76 6.60 -14.34
C VAL A 49 -8.35 5.43 -13.45
N THR A 50 -9.26 4.49 -13.23
CA THR A 50 -8.93 3.25 -12.50
C THR A 50 -7.92 2.44 -13.31
N SER A 51 -6.72 2.24 -12.75
CA SER A 51 -5.73 1.37 -13.36
C SER A 51 -6.10 -0.09 -13.07
N PRO A 52 -6.31 -0.94 -14.09
CA PRO A 52 -6.69 -2.34 -13.88
C PRO A 52 -5.51 -3.25 -13.49
N GLY A 53 -4.28 -2.75 -13.47
CA GLY A 53 -3.08 -3.55 -13.25
C GLY A 53 -2.81 -3.78 -11.76
N GLN A 54 -2.90 -5.02 -11.30
CA GLN A 54 -2.44 -5.47 -9.98
C GLN A 54 -1.41 -6.59 -10.14
N ALA A 55 -0.42 -6.63 -9.24
CA ALA A 55 0.54 -7.73 -9.20
C ALA A 55 -0.13 -9.06 -8.85
N LEU A 56 0.48 -10.17 -9.26
CA LEU A 56 0.03 -11.50 -8.87
C LEU A 56 0.05 -11.65 -7.33
N SER A 57 -1.03 -12.21 -6.78
CA SER A 57 -1.10 -12.59 -5.37
C SER A 57 -0.05 -13.66 -5.06
N THR A 58 0.49 -13.67 -3.85
CA THR A 58 1.47 -14.67 -3.38
C THR A 58 1.01 -16.12 -3.62
N ILE A 59 -0.31 -16.36 -3.61
CA ILE A 59 -0.88 -17.70 -3.82
C ILE A 59 -0.89 -18.07 -5.31
N SER A 60 -1.23 -17.13 -6.20
CA SER A 60 -1.29 -17.38 -7.65
C SER A 60 0.06 -17.22 -8.34
N LYS A 61 1.00 -16.49 -7.72
CA LYS A 61 2.36 -16.25 -8.20
C LYS A 61 3.06 -17.55 -8.62
N PRO A 62 3.22 -18.58 -7.78
CA PRO A 62 3.93 -19.80 -8.19
C PRO A 62 3.26 -20.56 -9.35
N LEU A 63 1.95 -20.36 -9.58
CA LEU A 63 1.21 -21.04 -10.64
C LEU A 63 1.30 -20.30 -11.98
N LEU A 64 1.36 -18.96 -11.96
CA LEU A 64 1.18 -18.12 -13.14
C LEU A 64 2.43 -17.32 -13.55
N GLU A 65 3.43 -17.19 -12.66
CA GLU A 65 4.64 -16.39 -12.90
C GLU A 65 5.35 -16.78 -14.21
N ASN A 66 5.52 -18.09 -14.46
CA ASN A 66 6.22 -18.57 -15.66
C ASN A 66 5.47 -18.17 -16.95
N VAL A 67 4.14 -18.27 -16.93
CA VAL A 67 3.31 -17.90 -18.08
C VAL A 67 3.38 -16.39 -18.32
N LEU A 68 3.31 -15.59 -17.25
CA LEU A 68 3.46 -14.14 -17.32
C LEU A 68 4.81 -13.73 -17.92
N GLN A 69 5.91 -14.35 -17.48
CA GLN A 69 7.25 -14.10 -18.01
C GLN A 69 7.34 -14.42 -19.51
N ARG A 70 6.84 -15.57 -19.94
CA ARG A 70 6.82 -15.96 -21.36
C ARG A 70 6.03 -14.96 -22.22
N ILE A 71 4.88 -14.50 -21.74
CA ILE A 71 4.09 -13.49 -22.45
C ILE A 71 4.88 -12.18 -22.55
N MET A 72 5.54 -11.76 -21.47
CA MET A 72 6.36 -10.56 -21.44
C MET A 72 7.50 -10.62 -22.47
N GLU A 73 8.20 -11.76 -22.58
CA GLU A 73 9.25 -11.97 -23.59
C GLU A 73 8.71 -11.80 -25.02
N VAL A 74 7.55 -12.38 -25.32
CA VAL A 74 6.92 -12.23 -26.65
C VAL A 74 6.55 -10.77 -26.92
N VAL A 75 5.96 -10.09 -25.93
CA VAL A 75 5.58 -8.67 -26.06
C VAL A 75 6.80 -7.79 -26.29
N GLN A 76 7.91 -8.02 -25.57
CA GLN A 76 9.17 -7.28 -25.78
C GLN A 76 9.74 -7.50 -27.17
N ASN A 77 9.68 -8.73 -27.70
CA ASN A 77 10.14 -9.03 -29.05
C ASN A 77 9.29 -8.32 -30.13
N VAL A 78 7.98 -8.23 -29.93
CA VAL A 78 7.07 -7.56 -30.88
C VAL A 78 7.14 -6.03 -30.74
N PHE A 79 7.35 -5.54 -29.52
CA PHE A 79 7.42 -4.11 -29.19
C PHE A 79 8.76 -3.80 -28.49
N PRO A 80 9.88 -3.74 -29.24
CA PRO A 80 11.22 -3.58 -28.68
C PRO A 80 11.45 -2.21 -28.00
N HIS A 81 10.61 -1.22 -28.28
CA HIS A 81 10.65 0.09 -27.61
C HIS A 81 9.81 0.13 -26.33
N ALA A 82 9.11 -0.95 -25.99
CA ALA A 82 8.20 -1.00 -24.85
C ALA A 82 8.87 -1.28 -23.51
N GLU A 83 10.18 -1.56 -23.43
CA GLU A 83 10.90 -1.58 -22.14
C GLU A 83 11.00 -0.14 -21.58
N LEU A 84 10.14 0.37 -20.69
CA LEU A 84 9.79 0.08 -19.28
C LEU A 84 10.88 0.40 -18.25
N ALA A 85 10.60 1.45 -17.47
CA ALA A 85 11.30 1.93 -16.29
C ALA A 85 11.32 0.91 -15.13
N GLN A 86 12.03 -0.21 -15.30
CA GLN A 86 12.23 -1.21 -14.24
C GLN A 86 13.65 -1.18 -13.64
N LYS A 87 14.51 -0.25 -14.04
CA LYS A 87 15.80 -0.03 -13.38
C LYS A 87 15.65 0.93 -12.20
N GLY A 88 14.96 0.50 -11.16
CA GLY A 88 14.81 1.31 -9.96
C GLY A 88 13.91 0.67 -8.91
N GLU A 89 14.58 0.19 -7.86
CA GLU A 89 14.04 -0.02 -6.51
C GLU A 89 13.37 -1.37 -6.23
N ASN A 90 14.07 -2.16 -5.43
CA ASN A 90 13.56 -3.27 -4.62
C ASN A 90 12.32 -2.82 -3.82
N LYS A 91 11.13 -2.89 -4.42
CA LYS A 91 9.87 -2.78 -3.67
C LYS A 91 9.59 -4.14 -3.04
N SER A 92 9.92 -4.25 -1.76
CA SER A 92 9.45 -5.31 -0.88
C SER A 92 7.95 -5.55 -1.06
N ASP A 93 7.56 -6.79 -1.35
CA ASP A 93 6.20 -7.33 -1.54
C ASP A 93 5.31 -7.21 -0.26
N PHE A 94 5.19 -6.02 0.33
CA PHE A 94 4.40 -5.81 1.56
C PHE A 94 2.88 -5.71 1.31
N ALA A 95 2.42 -5.76 0.06
CA ALA A 95 1.03 -5.46 -0.29
C ALA A 95 0.10 -6.70 -0.35
N ASN A 96 0.59 -7.91 -0.12
CA ASN A 96 -0.22 -9.12 -0.28
C ASN A 96 -0.79 -9.72 1.02
N HIS A 97 -0.68 -9.06 2.18
CA HIS A 97 -1.32 -9.60 3.38
C HIS A 97 -1.66 -8.55 4.46
N VAL A 98 -2.76 -7.82 4.30
CA VAL A 98 -3.59 -7.39 5.45
C VAL A 98 -5.05 -7.33 5.01
N SER A 99 -5.69 -8.49 4.92
CA SER A 99 -7.13 -8.59 5.15
C SER A 99 -7.31 -8.87 6.64
N GLU A 100 -7.27 -7.83 7.45
CA GLU A 100 -7.88 -7.87 8.79
C GLU A 100 -8.97 -6.79 8.82
N PRO A 101 -10.26 -7.19 8.79
CA PRO A 101 -11.37 -6.26 8.95
C PRO A 101 -11.61 -5.86 10.42
N ASP A 102 -10.89 -6.41 11.40
CA ASP A 102 -11.29 -6.36 12.81
C ASP A 102 -10.37 -5.58 13.75
N LEU A 103 -9.84 -4.41 13.36
CA LEU A 103 -9.10 -3.59 14.33
C LEU A 103 -9.22 -2.08 14.14
N PHE A 104 -10.45 -1.56 14.15
CA PHE A 104 -10.70 -0.12 14.36
C PHE A 104 -11.95 0.12 15.23
N TYR A 105 -11.98 -0.49 16.43
CA TYR A 105 -12.57 0.15 17.61
C TYR A 105 -11.43 0.62 18.52
#